data_AF-A0A1V9GCY9-F1
#
_entry.id   AF-A0A1V9GCY9-F1
#
_cell.length_a   1.000
_cell.length_b   1.000
_cell.length_c   1.000
_cell.angle_alpha   90.00
_cell.angle_beta   90.00
_cell.angle_gamma   90.00
#
_symmetry.space_group_name_H-M   'P 1'
#
loop_
_entity.id
_entity.type
_entity.pdbx_description
1 polymer ?
#
loop_
_entity_poly.entity_id
_entity_poly.type
_entity_poly.pdbx_seq_one_letter_code
_entity_poly.pdbx_strand_id
1 'polypeptide(L)'
;MVKLSWKEKYAGILVLFISIVFLLMQIASLFGERSGPYSIQNGTFVINKNEFFSDLKTYSLILAGIIAGWGLLKGKRLGFMLGLPILLFTMVILGLTTAEQGMKAKKFDNSMIGLGVAIFLIFLAILFLLLPGARQKYRVNKMVFLLTLLLFAGLGGAYFFLQ
;
A
#
# COMPACT_ATOMS: atom_id res chain seq x y z
N MET A 1 -28.33 -0.84 4.11
CA MET A 1 -26.90 -0.48 4.03
C MET A 1 -26.39 -0.17 5.43
N VAL A 2 -25.29 -0.79 5.89
CA VAL A 2 -24.73 -0.51 7.22
C VAL A 2 -24.14 0.90 7.21
N LYS A 3 -24.53 1.77 8.16
CA LYS A 3 -23.95 3.12 8.28
C LYS A 3 -22.48 3.00 8.74
N LEU A 4 -21.56 3.39 7.87
CA LEU A 4 -20.14 3.45 8.19
C LEU A 4 -19.85 4.60 9.17
N SER A 5 -19.07 4.32 10.20
CA SER A 5 -18.55 5.33 11.11
C SER A 5 -17.51 6.21 10.41
N TRP A 6 -17.29 7.42 10.90
CA TRP A 6 -16.26 8.31 10.37
C TRP A 6 -14.86 7.66 10.42
N LYS A 7 -14.61 6.82 11.43
CA LYS A 7 -13.36 6.03 11.57
C LYS A 7 -13.12 5.08 10.40
N GLU A 8 -14.17 4.42 9.92
CA GLU A 8 -14.09 3.47 8.80
C GLU A 8 -13.95 4.20 7.47
N LYS A 9 -14.66 5.33 7.32
CA LYS A 9 -14.49 6.22 6.16
C LYS A 9 -13.09 6.77 6.08
N TYR A 10 -12.50 7.17 7.21
CA TYR A 10 -11.12 7.62 7.31
C TYR A 10 -10.16 6.56 6.78
N ALA A 11 -10.25 5.32 7.28
CA ALA A 11 -9.39 4.23 6.81
C ALA A 11 -9.56 3.95 5.31
N GLY A 12 -10.79 3.95 4.80
CA GLY A 12 -11.06 3.77 3.36
C GLY A 12 -10.50 4.89 2.49
N ILE A 13 -10.70 6.15 2.90
CA ILE A 13 -10.15 7.33 2.21
C ILE A 13 -8.63 7.31 2.23
N LEU A 14 -8.02 6.91 3.34
CA LEU A 14 -6.57 6.86 3.48
C LEU A 14 -5.96 5.80 2.55
N VAL A 15 -6.58 4.61 2.45
CA VAL A 15 -6.15 3.58 1.48
C VAL A 15 -6.27 4.08 0.04
N LEU A 16 -7.36 4.77 -0.31
CA LEU A 16 -7.51 5.38 -1.63
C LEU A 16 -6.45 6.45 -1.89
N PHE A 17 -6.20 7.32 -0.91
CA PHE A 17 -5.20 8.36 -1.01
C PHE A 17 -3.80 7.78 -1.25
N ILE A 18 -3.40 6.75 -0.49
CA ILE A 18 -2.14 6.02 -0.71
C ILE A 18 -2.09 5.46 -2.14
N SER A 19 -3.17 4.83 -2.60
CA SER A 19 -3.22 4.23 -3.94
C SER A 19 -3.09 5.27 -5.04
N ILE A 20 -3.71 6.44 -4.85
CA ILE A 20 -3.59 7.59 -5.78
C ILE A 20 -2.17 8.14 -5.78
N VAL A 21 -1.53 8.28 -4.61
CA VAL A 21 -0.13 8.72 -4.53
C VAL A 21 0.79 7.75 -5.27
N PHE A 22 0.64 6.44 -5.07
CA PHE A 22 1.40 5.45 -5.83
C PHE A 22 1.13 5.52 -7.33
N LEU A 23 -0.12 5.75 -7.73
CA LEU A 23 -0.49 5.94 -9.13
C LEU A 23 0.19 7.18 -9.72
N LEU A 24 0.22 8.30 -9.00
CA LEU A 24 0.93 9.52 -9.43
C LEU A 24 2.45 9.30 -9.52
N MET A 25 3.03 8.58 -8.57
CA MET A 25 4.45 8.21 -8.61
C MET A 25 4.77 7.33 -9.82
N GLN A 26 3.91 6.35 -10.13
CA GLN A 26 4.06 5.49 -11.30
C GLN A 26 3.90 6.27 -12.60
N ILE A 27 2.99 7.26 -12.65
CA ILE A 27 2.88 8.14 -13.82
C ILE A 27 4.16 8.98 -13.96
N ALA A 28 4.67 9.54 -12.87
CA ALA A 28 5.91 10.32 -12.88
C ALA A 28 7.13 9.48 -13.31
N SER A 29 7.18 8.19 -12.96
CA SER A 29 8.27 7.30 -13.42
C SER A 29 8.21 6.98 -14.91
N LEU A 30 7.02 6.99 -15.52
CA LEU A 30 6.87 6.84 -16.98
C LEU A 30 7.32 8.08 -17.77
N PHE A 31 7.22 9.27 -17.16
CA PHE A 31 7.66 10.53 -17.77
C PHE A 31 9.11 10.90 -17.45
N GLY A 32 9.75 10.20 -16.50
CA GLY A 32 11.15 10.42 -16.14
C GLY A 32 12.11 9.73 -17.10
N GLU A 33 13.28 10.34 -17.36
CA GLU A 33 14.36 9.84 -18.25
C GLU A 33 15.07 8.56 -17.76
N ARG A 34 14.43 7.74 -16.91
CA ARG A 34 14.94 6.40 -16.61
C ARG A 34 14.36 5.44 -17.63
N SER A 35 15.24 4.80 -18.38
CA SER A 35 14.98 3.68 -19.29
C SER A 35 13.66 2.99 -18.98
N GLY A 36 12.64 3.28 -19.78
CA GLY A 36 11.40 2.54 -19.70
C GLY A 36 11.66 1.06 -20.02
N PRO A 37 10.75 0.16 -19.63
CA PRO A 37 10.86 -1.29 -19.86
C PRO A 37 11.05 -1.70 -21.32
N TYR A 38 10.89 -0.75 -22.24
CA TYR A 38 11.09 -0.88 -23.67
C TYR A 38 12.22 0.07 -24.08
N SER A 39 13.37 -0.49 -24.41
CA SER A 39 14.43 0.25 -25.12
C SER A 39 14.61 -0.34 -26.51
N ILE A 40 14.69 0.53 -27.51
CA ILE A 40 15.06 0.13 -28.87
C ILE A 40 16.59 0.19 -28.92
N GLN A 41 17.24 -0.96 -28.72
CA GLN A 41 18.68 -1.09 -28.98
C GLN A 41 18.85 -1.75 -30.35
N ASN A 42 19.56 -1.08 -31.25
CA ASN A 42 19.96 -1.60 -32.58
C ASN A 42 18.81 -2.17 -33.43
N GLY A 43 17.65 -1.51 -33.47
CA GLY A 43 16.51 -1.95 -34.29
C GLY A 43 15.76 -3.18 -33.75
N THR A 44 16.15 -3.68 -32.57
CA THR A 44 15.44 -4.73 -31.83
C THR A 44 14.75 -4.16 -30.60
N PHE A 45 13.50 -4.57 -30.38
CA PHE A 45 12.77 -4.29 -29.14
C PHE A 45 13.38 -5.12 -28.01
N VAL A 46 14.14 -4.48 -27.13
CA VAL A 46 14.68 -5.12 -25.93
C VAL A 46 13.75 -4.79 -24.77
N ILE A 47 12.98 -5.79 -24.35
CA ILE A 47 12.12 -5.71 -23.17
C ILE A 47 12.94 -6.13 -21.96
N ASN A 48 13.17 -5.19 -21.04
CA ASN A 48 13.73 -5.54 -19.75
C ASN A 48 12.65 -6.25 -18.91
N LYS A 49 12.72 -7.59 -18.86
CA LYS A 49 11.73 -8.41 -18.14
C LYS A 49 11.62 -8.00 -16.66
N ASN A 50 12.71 -7.57 -16.03
CA ASN A 50 12.71 -7.20 -14.62
C ASN A 50 11.93 -5.89 -14.38
N GLU A 51 12.11 -4.89 -15.24
CA GLU A 51 11.35 -3.63 -15.18
C GLU A 51 9.86 -3.88 -15.50
N PHE A 52 9.58 -4.72 -16.50
CA PHE A 52 8.21 -5.09 -16.85
C PHE A 52 7.46 -5.79 -15.71
N PHE A 53 8.10 -6.77 -15.04
CA PHE A 53 7.51 -7.43 -13.88
C PHE A 53 7.34 -6.49 -12.67
N SER A 54 8.28 -5.55 -12.49
CA SER A 54 8.19 -4.52 -11.45
C SER A 54 7.01 -3.57 -11.68
N ASP A 55 6.81 -3.12 -12.92
CA ASP A 55 5.68 -2.28 -13.29
C ASP A 55 4.35 -3.02 -13.13
N LEU A 56 4.26 -4.27 -13.62
CA LEU A 56 3.07 -5.10 -13.48
C LEU A 56 2.68 -5.32 -12.01
N LYS A 57 3.68 -5.58 -11.15
CA LYS A 57 3.50 -5.69 -9.70
C LYS A 57 2.96 -4.40 -9.11
N THR A 58 3.51 -3.26 -9.51
CA THR A 58 3.11 -1.94 -9.02
C THR A 58 1.69 -1.59 -9.44
N TYR A 59 1.32 -1.82 -10.71
CA TYR A 59 -0.07 -1.65 -11.18
C TYR A 59 -1.05 -2.57 -10.47
N SER A 60 -0.68 -3.83 -10.24
CA SER A 60 -1.51 -4.79 -9.52
C SER A 60 -1.78 -4.34 -8.08
N LEU A 61 -0.75 -3.79 -7.41
CA LEU A 61 -0.87 -3.26 -6.04
C LEU A 61 -1.72 -2.00 -5.99
N ILE A 62 -1.58 -1.09 -6.98
CA ILE A 62 -2.43 0.11 -7.11
C ILE A 62 -3.89 -0.29 -7.30
N LEU A 63 -4.19 -1.23 -8.22
CA LEU A 63 -5.54 -1.72 -8.45
C LEU A 63 -6.11 -2.38 -7.19
N ALA A 64 -5.33 -3.22 -6.52
CA ALA A 64 -5.73 -3.84 -5.26
C ALA A 64 -6.04 -2.78 -4.19
N GLY A 65 -5.24 -1.71 -4.11
CA GLY A 65 -5.45 -0.58 -3.21
C GLY A 65 -6.73 0.21 -3.50
N ILE A 66 -7.02 0.49 -4.78
CA ILE A 66 -8.26 1.16 -5.19
C ILE A 66 -9.48 0.28 -4.84
N ILE A 67 -9.43 -1.01 -5.16
CA ILE A 67 -10.49 -1.97 -4.86
C ILE A 67 -10.67 -2.12 -3.34
N ALA A 68 -9.58 -2.15 -2.57
CA ALA A 68 -9.61 -2.23 -1.12
C ALA A 68 -10.25 -0.98 -0.51
N GLY A 69 -9.81 0.21 -0.92
CA GLY A 69 -10.34 1.49 -0.44
C GLY A 69 -11.83 1.64 -0.76
N TRP A 70 -12.24 1.31 -1.99
CA TRP A 70 -13.65 1.28 -2.38
C TRP A 70 -14.45 0.22 -1.59
N GLY A 71 -13.86 -0.96 -1.38
CA GLY A 71 -14.45 -2.05 -0.59
C GLY A 71 -14.68 -1.66 0.87
N LEU A 72 -13.75 -0.91 1.48
CA LEU A 72 -13.88 -0.35 2.83
C LEU A 72 -15.02 0.67 2.88
N LEU A 73 -15.09 1.58 1.91
CA LEU A 73 -16.18 2.56 1.81
C LEU A 73 -17.56 1.95 1.52
N LYS A 74 -17.62 0.72 1.02
CA LYS A 74 -18.87 -0.04 0.87
C LYS A 74 -19.17 -0.96 2.05
N GLY A 75 -18.33 -0.98 3.10
CA GLY A 75 -18.52 -1.86 4.24
C GLY A 75 -18.38 -3.35 3.90
N LYS A 76 -17.70 -3.70 2.81
CA LYS A 76 -17.57 -5.09 2.35
C LYS A 76 -16.39 -5.78 3.02
N ARG A 77 -16.56 -7.08 3.34
CA ARG A 77 -15.53 -7.97 3.89
C ARG A 77 -14.21 -7.95 3.09
N LEU A 78 -14.32 -7.87 1.76
CA LEU A 78 -13.16 -7.79 0.86
C LEU A 78 -12.31 -6.53 1.09
N GLY A 79 -12.95 -5.40 1.43
CA GLY A 79 -12.23 -4.17 1.75
C GLY A 79 -11.35 -4.33 2.99
N PHE A 80 -11.84 -5.05 4.00
CA PHE A 80 -11.03 -5.37 5.18
C PHE A 80 -9.90 -6.34 4.84
N MET A 81 -10.20 -7.40 4.09
CA MET A 81 -9.22 -8.43 3.69
C MET A 81 -8.06 -7.88 2.87
N LEU A 82 -8.29 -6.88 2.02
CA LEU A 82 -7.26 -6.29 1.16
C LEU A 82 -6.69 -4.99 1.75
N GLY A 83 -7.52 -4.19 2.43
CA GLY A 83 -7.11 -2.89 2.97
C GLY A 83 -6.20 -3.00 4.18
N LEU A 84 -6.45 -3.94 5.10
CA LEU A 84 -5.60 -4.10 6.28
C LEU A 84 -4.17 -4.55 5.90
N PRO A 85 -3.96 -5.55 5.02
CA PRO A 85 -2.63 -5.95 4.60
C PRO A 85 -1.89 -4.84 3.86
N ILE A 86 -2.59 -4.10 2.99
CA ILE A 86 -1.99 -2.97 2.26
C ILE A 86 -1.53 -1.90 3.25
N LEU A 87 -2.36 -1.51 4.23
CA LEU A 87 -1.98 -0.54 5.25
C LEU A 87 -0.80 -1.01 6.10
N LEU A 88 -0.82 -2.27 6.56
CA LEU A 88 0.29 -2.86 7.31
C LEU A 88 1.58 -2.88 6.49
N PHE A 89 1.48 -3.28 5.22
CA PHE A 89 2.61 -3.34 4.30
C PHE A 89 3.20 -1.95 4.04
N THR A 90 2.36 -0.96 3.76
CA THR A 90 2.81 0.44 3.60
C THR A 90 3.45 0.96 4.88
N MET A 91 2.88 0.64 6.06
CA MET A 91 3.47 1.03 7.34
C MET A 91 4.88 0.44 7.54
N VAL A 92 5.06 -0.85 7.21
CA VAL A 92 6.37 -1.51 7.32
C VAL A 92 7.38 -0.90 6.37
N ILE A 93 7.03 -0.68 5.10
CA ILE A 93 7.95 -0.05 4.13
C ILE A 93 8.36 1.34 4.60
N LEU A 94 7.40 2.18 4.99
CA LEU A 94 7.71 3.53 5.48
C LEU A 94 8.52 3.50 6.78
N GLY A 95 8.24 2.53 7.67
CA GLY A 95 9.02 2.32 8.89
C GLY A 95 10.47 1.93 8.62
N LEU A 96 10.71 1.05 7.65
CA LEU A 96 12.05 0.64 7.27
C LEU A 96 12.82 1.80 6.60
N THR A 97 12.19 2.52 5.67
CA THR A 97 12.84 3.65 4.99
C THR A 97 13.16 4.80 5.96
N THR A 98 12.26 5.10 6.90
CA THR A 98 12.52 6.10 7.95
C THR A 98 13.61 5.67 8.91
N ALA A 99 13.64 4.40 9.33
CA ALA A 99 14.69 3.87 10.19
C ALA A 99 16.07 3.93 9.51
N GLU A 100 16.17 3.51 8.24
CA GLU A 100 17.40 3.61 7.47
C GLU A 100 17.89 5.06 7.31
N GLN A 101 16.97 5.98 6.99
CA GLN A 101 17.30 7.40 6.87
C GLN A 101 17.73 7.99 8.21
N GLY A 102 17.07 7.63 9.32
CA GLY A 102 17.44 8.13 10.66
C GLY A 102 18.77 7.59 11.18
N MET A 103 19.16 6.37 10.77
CA MET A 103 20.48 5.83 11.09
C MET A 103 21.59 6.48 10.25
N LYS A 104 21.31 6.82 8.98
CA LYS A 104 22.29 7.41 8.05
C LYS A 104 22.40 8.94 8.20
N ALA A 105 21.29 9.63 8.42
CA ALA A 105 21.22 11.07 8.59
C ALA A 105 21.11 11.41 10.09
N LYS A 106 22.21 11.86 10.70
CA LYS A 106 22.23 12.40 12.07
C LYS A 106 21.44 13.72 12.23
N LYS A 107 20.60 14.10 11.27
CA LYS A 107 19.80 15.32 11.26
C LYS A 107 18.34 15.00 10.90
N PHE A 108 17.43 15.52 11.71
CA PHE A 108 16.00 15.50 11.44
C PHE A 108 15.65 16.61 10.46
N ASP A 109 15.57 16.27 9.18
CA ASP A 109 15.10 17.18 8.15
C ASP A 109 13.56 17.11 8.00
N ASN A 110 12.96 18.13 7.36
CA ASN A 110 11.51 18.21 7.12
C ASN A 110 10.93 16.96 6.42
N SER A 111 11.74 16.23 5.65
CA SER A 111 11.34 14.96 5.02
C SER A 111 11.04 13.87 6.06
N MET A 112 11.84 13.77 7.12
CA MET A 112 11.62 12.79 8.20
C MET A 112 10.35 13.10 9.00
N ILE A 113 10.06 14.39 9.22
CA ILE A 113 8.82 14.82 9.88
C ILE A 113 7.61 14.41 9.02
N GLY A 114 7.66 14.63 7.71
CA GLY A 114 6.60 14.22 6.78
C GLY A 114 6.35 12.71 6.80
N LEU A 115 7.41 11.90 6.81
CA LEU A 115 7.29 10.45 6.90
C LEU A 115 6.73 9.98 8.26
N GLY A 116 7.16 10.61 9.37
CA GLY A 116 6.63 10.31 10.70
C GLY A 116 5.13 10.58 10.81
N VAL A 117 4.66 11.71 10.26
CA VAL A 117 3.22 12.02 10.18
C VAL A 117 2.48 10.99 9.34
N ALA A 118 3.04 10.58 8.18
CA ALA A 118 2.42 9.56 7.34
C ALA A 118 2.27 8.22 8.07
N ILE A 119 3.31 7.76 8.78
CA ILE A 119 3.27 6.53 9.59
C ILE A 119 2.21 6.64 10.69
N PHE A 120 2.13 7.79 11.37
CA PHE A 120 1.13 8.01 12.42
C PHE A 120 -0.32 7.93 11.88
N LEU A 121 -0.59 8.55 10.73
CA LEU A 121 -1.91 8.50 10.09
C LEU A 121 -2.28 7.07 9.66
N ILE A 122 -1.32 6.32 9.11
CA ILE A 122 -1.52 4.91 8.73
C ILE A 122 -1.78 4.05 9.96
N PHE A 123 -1.00 4.24 11.02
CA PHE A 123 -1.19 3.54 12.30
C PHE A 123 -2.58 3.79 12.87
N LEU A 124 -3.06 5.04 12.82
CA LEU A 124 -4.40 5.38 13.28
C LEU A 124 -5.49 4.68 12.46
N ALA A 125 -5.32 4.58 11.14
CA ALA A 125 -6.24 3.84 10.27
C ALA A 125 -6.26 2.32 10.58
N ILE A 126 -5.09 1.72 10.84
CA ILE A 126 -4.99 0.32 11.26
C ILE A 126 -5.72 0.10 12.59
N LEU A 127 -5.50 0.98 13.56
CA LEU A 127 -6.14 0.90 14.87
C LEU A 127 -7.67 0.97 14.73
N PHE A 128 -8.18 1.89 13.91
CA PHE A 128 -9.61 2.00 13.62
C PHE A 128 -10.21 0.76 12.95
N LEU A 129 -9.48 0.11 12.04
CA LEU A 129 -9.92 -1.15 11.43
C LEU A 129 -9.87 -2.33 12.41
N LEU A 130 -8.90 -2.35 13.32
CA LEU A 130 -8.75 -3.41 14.30
C LEU A 130 -9.73 -3.32 15.47
N LEU A 131 -10.43 -2.20 15.66
CA LEU A 131 -11.45 -2.06 16.70
C LEU A 131 -12.59 -3.08 16.52
N PRO A 132 -13.15 -3.61 17.63
CA PRO A 132 -14.20 -4.63 17.57
C PRO A 132 -15.45 -4.15 16.81
N GLY A 133 -15.78 -2.85 16.89
CA GLY A 133 -16.89 -2.26 16.15
C GLY A 133 -16.72 -2.30 14.63
N ALA A 134 -15.49 -2.15 14.12
CA ALA A 134 -15.21 -2.30 12.69
C ALA A 134 -15.25 -3.78 12.28
N ARG A 135 -14.63 -4.67 13.06
CA ARG A 135 -14.63 -6.13 12.79
C ARG A 135 -16.03 -6.72 12.65
N GLN A 136 -16.96 -6.32 13.52
CA GLN A 136 -18.35 -6.77 13.45
C GLN A 136 -19.06 -6.28 12.18
N LYS A 137 -18.86 -5.02 11.79
CA LYS A 137 -19.49 -4.45 10.57
C LYS A 137 -18.97 -5.08 9.28
N TYR A 138 -17.67 -5.35 9.21
CA TYR A 138 -17.05 -6.02 8.07
C TYR A 138 -17.24 -7.56 8.07
N ARG A 139 -17.94 -8.11 9.08
CA ARG A 139 -18.18 -9.56 9.24
C ARG A 139 -16.88 -10.37 9.20
N VAL A 140 -15.89 -9.92 9.97
CA VAL A 140 -14.54 -10.50 10.01
C VAL A 140 -14.54 -11.68 10.99
N ASN A 141 -14.61 -12.90 10.46
CA ASN A 141 -14.42 -14.13 11.24
C ASN A 141 -12.92 -14.46 11.42
N LYS A 142 -12.58 -15.38 12.34
CA LYS A 142 -11.19 -15.83 12.57
C LYS A 142 -10.46 -16.24 11.28
N MET A 143 -11.15 -16.94 10.37
CA MET A 143 -10.61 -17.33 9.06
C MET A 143 -10.28 -16.13 8.16
N VAL A 144 -11.08 -15.06 8.23
CA VAL A 144 -10.80 -13.81 7.49
C VAL A 144 -9.54 -13.18 7.98
N PHE A 145 -9.42 -13.08 9.29
CA PHE A 145 -8.27 -12.47 9.92
C PHE A 145 -7.00 -13.24 9.56
N LEU A 146 -7.06 -14.58 9.60
CA LEU A 146 -5.95 -15.43 9.17
C LEU A 146 -5.60 -15.25 7.69
N LEU A 147 -6.59 -15.24 6.79
CA LEU A 147 -6.37 -14.96 5.36
C LEU A 147 -5.75 -13.58 5.13
N THR A 148 -6.19 -12.58 5.88
CA THR A 148 -5.68 -11.21 5.82
C THR A 148 -4.20 -11.17 6.25
N LEU A 149 -3.86 -11.89 7.32
CA LEU A 149 -2.49 -12.02 7.82
C LEU A 149 -1.60 -12.79 6.84
N LEU A 150 -2.14 -13.84 6.21
CA LEU A 150 -1.45 -14.62 5.19
C LEU A 150 -1.18 -13.78 3.94
N LEU A 151 -2.14 -12.96 3.50
CA LEU A 151 -1.93 -11.99 2.42
C LEU A 151 -0.86 -10.96 2.76
N PHE A 152 -0.83 -10.46 4.01
CA PHE A 152 0.24 -9.57 4.47
C PHE A 152 1.61 -10.26 4.43
N ALA A 153 1.72 -11.49 4.94
CA ALA A 153 2.95 -12.27 4.89
C ALA A 153 3.38 -12.56 3.44
N GLY A 154 2.42 -12.86 2.55
CA GLY A 154 2.68 -13.06 1.12
C GLY A 154 3.18 -11.79 0.42
N LEU A 155 2.59 -10.63 0.72
CA LEU A 155 3.06 -9.33 0.20
C LEU A 155 4.46 -8.99 0.71
N GLY A 156 4.72 -9.20 2.01
CA GLY A 156 6.04 -9.01 2.61
C GLY A 156 7.09 -9.94 1.99
N GLY A 157 6.78 -11.24 1.89
CA GLY A 157 7.66 -12.23 1.27
C GLY A 157 7.95 -11.90 -0.19
N ALA A 158 6.94 -11.58 -0.99
CA ALA A 158 7.11 -11.15 -2.38
C ALA A 158 7.85 -9.82 -2.52
N TYR A 159 7.88 -8.96 -1.51
CA TYR A 159 8.68 -7.75 -1.52
C TYR A 159 10.16 -8.06 -1.32
N PHE A 160 10.51 -8.81 -0.27
CA PHE A 160 11.90 -9.13 0.06
C PHE A 160 12.56 -10.14 -0.89
N PHE A 161 11.82 -11.12 -1.43
CA PHE A 161 12.39 -12.11 -2.37
C PHE A 161 12.61 -11.57 -3.79
N LEU A 162 11.90 -10.51 -4.17
CA LEU A 162 11.97 -9.91 -5.52
C LEU A 162 12.83 -8.62 -5.54
N GLN A 163 13.50 -8.31 -4.42
CA GLN A 163 14.45 -7.21 -4.33
C GLN A 163 15.86 -7.72 -4.66
#